data_AF-A0A8T0J172-F1
#
_entry.id   AF-A0A8T0J172-F1
#
_cell.length_a   1.000
_cell.length_b   1.000
_cell.length_c   1.000
_cell.angle_alpha   90.00
_cell.angle_beta   90.00
_cell.angle_gamma   90.00
#
_symmetry.space_group_name_H-M   'P 1'
#
loop_
_entity.id
_entity.type
_entity.pdbx_description
1 polymer ?
#
loop_
_entity_poly.entity_id
_entity_poly.type
_entity_poly.pdbx_seq_one_letter_code
_entity_poly.pdbx_strand_id
1 'polypeptide(L)'
;MKYQRSESMTWRGFTPDPGDGSHEQERLLDPDTKRMARARMPSRLRMWCKPVQLSVVAVFLLLTLISLGTTYYYWQYSYAISGCSNSVAALPPERINHGNATHVWRICVVIVIGDDVGVPSFNRLPFWKLRRIFQRVLSVAQVPGEVGLVEPDLRNVLVRTDYTSLVCKLARDALGPAVKCESFLDLLDSEQRVNCKTLVVGHSTKYVEQACPAWTREIYYKEREVVYIDTPDSTQEPITLPEWRPTIVTAFSSNHFKYGLLLLRSIGKQASSFRVKQSYNVSVVAWTMDEFSPKQKKYLSCVIKELEGLGVKAEARKFPFEKYPVWMRLNKDLIAIHDGGKGEYAWKALMADIVLQERGFILWLDAGCRILTPVSLVESLDWVKQKGFGGHKSEGIVEQWTHIGQLKYFQADYRYIKRQRNCDASRMGFTLDSYTKLFRPWYECSITRQCIAPEGSDRYNHRQDQAALSVLSYTTGLYCMGLSDDVIRHTDNYGFDFYGGVDPTTCYKDPVDV
;
A
#
# COMPACT_ATOMS: atom_id res chain seq x y z
N MET A 1 30.80 8.24 31.47
CA MET A 1 30.72 9.52 30.74
C MET A 1 29.26 9.90 30.58
N LYS A 2 28.87 11.07 31.10
CA LYS A 2 27.51 11.62 31.06
C LYS A 2 27.18 12.11 29.64
N TYR A 3 25.96 11.91 29.16
CA TYR A 3 25.24 12.93 28.39
C TYR A 3 23.74 12.83 28.63
N GLN A 4 23.13 13.99 28.85
CA GLN A 4 21.81 14.22 29.43
C GLN A 4 20.66 14.14 28.44
N ARG A 5 19.46 13.90 29.00
CA ARG A 5 18.13 14.15 28.43
C ARG A 5 17.93 15.59 27.95
N SER A 6 17.13 15.73 26.89
CA SER A 6 16.18 16.84 26.64
C SER A 6 15.07 16.28 25.74
N GLU A 7 13.83 16.75 25.68
CA GLU A 7 12.89 17.38 26.60
C GLU A 7 11.52 17.16 25.93
N SER A 8 10.48 17.04 26.75
CA SER A 8 9.09 16.81 26.36
C SER A 8 8.43 18.10 25.86
N MET A 9 7.85 18.08 24.66
CA MET A 9 6.89 19.10 24.22
C MET A 9 5.47 18.67 24.61
N THR A 10 4.92 19.33 25.63
CA THR A 10 3.53 19.28 26.04
C THR A 10 2.72 20.32 25.26
N TRP A 11 1.70 19.88 24.52
CA TRP A 11 0.69 20.75 23.96
C TRP A 11 -0.48 20.87 24.95
N ARG A 12 -0.67 22.05 25.53
CA ARG A 12 -1.86 22.39 26.33
C ARG A 12 -3.00 22.82 25.41
N GLY A 13 -4.18 22.29 25.69
CA GLY A 13 -5.42 22.59 25.00
C GLY A 13 -5.98 23.97 25.30
N PHE A 14 -6.78 24.45 24.36
CA PHE A 14 -7.72 25.55 24.53
C PHE A 14 -9.14 24.95 24.52
N THR A 15 -9.89 25.20 25.60
CA THR A 15 -11.35 25.09 25.64
C THR A 15 -11.90 26.52 25.77
N PRO A 16 -12.95 26.91 25.02
CA PRO A 16 -13.65 28.16 25.26
C PRO A 16 -14.87 27.93 26.16
N ASP A 17 -15.16 28.91 27.02
CA ASP A 17 -16.47 29.12 27.63
C ASP A 17 -16.66 30.64 27.90
N PRO A 18 -17.88 31.16 28.16
CA PRO A 18 -18.43 32.28 27.41
C PRO A 18 -18.85 33.51 28.28
N GLY A 19 -19.22 34.60 27.60
CA GLY A 19 -19.88 35.79 28.18
C GLY A 19 -18.92 36.75 28.90
N ASP A 20 -19.12 38.05 28.98
CA ASP A 20 -20.22 38.97 28.65
C ASP A 20 -19.65 40.41 28.82
N GLY A 21 -20.32 41.43 28.27
CA GLY A 21 -20.31 42.77 28.87
C GLY A 21 -19.36 43.85 28.31
N SER A 22 -19.86 44.62 27.34
CA SER A 22 -19.88 46.10 27.26
C SER A 22 -18.81 46.97 27.96
N HIS A 23 -18.14 47.85 27.19
CA HIS A 23 -18.32 49.31 27.27
C HIS A 23 -17.38 50.07 26.28
N GLU A 24 -17.99 50.65 25.26
CA GLU A 24 -17.90 52.05 24.82
C GLU A 24 -16.77 52.95 25.40
N GLN A 25 -15.90 53.52 24.53
CA GLN A 25 -15.78 54.98 24.37
C GLN A 25 -14.81 55.44 23.26
N GLU A 26 -15.24 56.54 22.65
CA GLU A 26 -14.72 57.32 21.52
C GLU A 26 -13.37 58.04 21.71
N ARG A 27 -12.66 58.26 20.58
CA ARG A 27 -12.12 59.56 20.09
C ARG A 27 -11.31 59.30 18.79
N LEU A 28 -11.81 59.61 17.59
CA LEU A 28 -11.85 60.89 16.84
C LEU A 28 -10.47 61.49 16.45
N LEU A 29 -10.22 61.47 15.12
CA LEU A 29 -9.73 62.55 14.21
C LEU A 29 -8.35 63.21 14.51
N ASP A 30 -7.48 63.66 13.59
CA ASP A 30 -7.46 64.00 12.15
C ASP A 30 -5.94 64.13 11.71
N PRO A 31 -5.49 64.73 10.59
CA PRO A 31 -4.67 64.07 9.56
C PRO A 31 -3.45 64.92 9.10
N ASP A 32 -2.95 64.62 7.90
CA ASP A 32 -2.20 65.50 6.98
C ASP A 32 -0.80 66.01 7.35
N THR A 33 0.20 65.64 6.54
CA THR A 33 0.96 66.64 5.75
C THR A 33 1.70 66.08 4.54
N LYS A 34 1.45 66.71 3.38
CA LYS A 34 2.18 66.64 2.10
C LYS A 34 3.40 67.57 2.09
N ARG A 35 4.44 67.23 1.30
CA ARG A 35 5.24 68.05 0.32
C ARG A 35 6.73 67.64 0.32
N MET A 36 7.25 67.09 -0.79
CA MET A 36 7.86 67.76 -1.96
C MET A 36 9.23 68.41 -1.72
N ALA A 37 10.27 67.93 -2.42
CA ALA A 37 11.26 68.77 -3.10
C ALA A 37 12.00 68.00 -4.22
N ARG A 38 12.20 68.69 -5.35
CA ARG A 38 12.85 68.28 -6.61
C ARG A 38 14.33 68.64 -6.63
N ALA A 39 15.14 67.92 -7.43
CA ALA A 39 16.26 68.37 -8.28
C ALA A 39 17.06 67.13 -8.72
N ARG A 40 17.66 66.94 -9.91
CA ARG A 40 17.91 67.71 -11.15
C ARG A 40 18.30 66.66 -12.23
N MET A 41 17.98 66.93 -13.49
CA MET A 41 18.56 66.23 -14.67
C MET A 41 20.08 66.47 -14.76
N PRO A 42 20.82 65.61 -15.50
CA PRO A 42 21.25 66.07 -16.81
C PRO A 42 21.08 65.06 -17.95
N SER A 43 20.82 65.64 -19.11
CA SER A 43 20.87 65.12 -20.47
C SER A 43 22.13 64.32 -20.82
N ARG A 44 21.97 63.22 -21.56
CA ARG A 44 22.77 62.87 -22.76
C ARG A 44 22.17 61.64 -23.47
N LEU A 45 21.74 61.85 -24.72
CA LEU A 45 21.52 60.79 -25.71
C LEU A 45 22.80 59.96 -25.86
N ARG A 46 22.71 58.64 -25.69
CA ARG A 46 23.48 57.65 -26.43
C ARG A 46 22.61 56.42 -26.67
N MET A 47 22.27 56.18 -27.94
CA MET A 47 21.85 54.87 -28.42
C MET A 47 22.90 53.84 -28.01
N TRP A 48 22.48 52.86 -27.22
CA TRP A 48 23.19 51.60 -27.07
C TRP A 48 22.19 50.50 -27.45
N CYS A 49 22.31 50.00 -28.68
CA CYS A 49 21.89 48.65 -29.00
C CYS A 49 22.61 47.72 -28.02
N LYS A 50 21.91 47.26 -26.98
CA LYS A 50 22.40 46.12 -26.19
C LYS A 50 22.37 44.89 -27.11
N PRO A 51 23.41 44.05 -27.12
CA PRO A 51 23.32 42.76 -27.78
C PRO A 51 22.20 42.00 -27.09
N VAL A 52 21.14 41.65 -27.82
CA VAL A 52 20.25 40.56 -27.41
C VAL A 52 21.19 39.37 -27.23
N GLN A 53 21.37 39.02 -25.96
CA GLN A 53 22.43 38.15 -25.51
C GLN A 53 22.37 36.84 -26.31
N LEU A 54 23.50 36.42 -26.89
CA LEU A 54 23.71 35.06 -27.38
C LEU A 54 23.18 34.00 -26.40
N SER A 55 23.13 34.31 -25.10
CA SER A 55 22.52 33.53 -24.02
C SER A 55 21.04 33.20 -24.24
N VAL A 56 20.21 34.14 -24.72
CA VAL A 56 18.77 33.89 -24.94
C VAL A 56 18.56 32.99 -26.15
N VAL A 57 19.31 33.22 -27.23
CA VAL A 57 19.27 32.37 -28.44
C VAL A 57 19.79 30.96 -28.13
N ALA A 58 20.84 30.83 -27.31
CA ALA A 58 21.36 29.55 -26.86
C ALA A 58 20.36 28.79 -25.97
N VAL A 59 19.65 29.49 -25.06
CA VAL A 59 18.59 28.87 -24.25
C VAL A 59 17.41 28.44 -25.12
N PHE A 60 16.98 29.24 -26.08
CA PHE A 60 15.93 28.84 -27.02
C PHE A 60 16.35 27.65 -27.90
N LEU A 61 17.56 27.64 -28.44
CA LEU A 61 18.11 26.51 -29.19
C LEU A 61 18.21 25.24 -28.32
N LEU A 62 18.66 25.35 -27.07
CA LEU A 62 18.71 24.23 -26.14
C LEU A 62 17.31 23.70 -25.83
N LEU A 63 16.33 24.56 -25.55
CA LEU A 63 14.95 24.16 -25.33
C LEU A 63 14.32 23.53 -26.57
N THR A 64 14.65 24.02 -27.78
CA THR A 64 14.18 23.46 -29.04
C THR A 64 14.82 22.10 -29.31
N LEU A 65 16.11 21.92 -29.03
CA LEU A 65 16.79 20.62 -29.14
C LEU A 65 16.26 19.61 -28.12
N ILE A 66 15.99 20.04 -26.88
CA ILE A 66 15.32 19.20 -25.87
C ILE A 66 13.91 18.82 -26.35
N SER A 67 13.17 19.76 -26.93
CA SER A 67 11.83 19.51 -27.48
C SER A 67 11.86 18.56 -28.69
N LEU A 68 12.84 18.68 -29.58
CA LEU A 68 12.99 17.78 -30.73
C LEU A 68 13.46 16.39 -30.31
N GLY A 69 14.39 16.30 -29.35
CA GLY A 69 14.83 15.04 -28.77
C GLY A 69 13.68 14.30 -28.06
N THR A 70 12.88 15.02 -27.27
CA THR A 70 11.67 14.46 -26.64
C THR A 70 10.62 14.07 -27.67
N THR A 71 10.42 14.84 -28.74
CA THR A 71 9.46 14.50 -29.80
C THR A 71 9.89 13.26 -30.58
N TYR A 72 11.17 13.15 -30.95
CA TYR A 72 11.73 11.96 -31.60
C TYR A 72 11.62 10.73 -30.69
N TYR A 73 11.87 10.91 -29.39
CA TYR A 73 11.69 9.89 -28.37
C TYR A 73 10.23 9.42 -28.28
N TYR A 74 9.27 10.35 -28.20
CA TYR A 74 7.84 10.03 -28.22
C TYR A 74 7.44 9.33 -29.50
N TRP A 75 8.03 9.70 -30.64
CA TRP A 75 7.74 9.09 -31.94
C TRP A 75 8.27 7.64 -32.02
N GLN A 76 9.52 7.38 -31.62
CA GLN A 76 10.08 6.02 -31.55
C GLN A 76 9.28 5.13 -30.60
N TYR A 77 8.92 5.65 -29.44
CA TYR A 77 8.13 4.95 -28.44
C TYR A 77 6.69 4.68 -28.92
N SER A 78 6.04 5.68 -29.51
CA SER A 78 4.70 5.53 -30.12
C SER A 78 4.72 4.55 -31.29
N TYR A 79 5.78 4.55 -32.10
CA TYR A 79 5.95 3.60 -33.20
C TYR A 79 6.08 2.17 -32.67
N ALA A 80 6.91 1.95 -31.64
CA ALA A 80 7.05 0.65 -30.97
C ALA A 80 5.72 0.15 -30.42
N ILE A 81 4.92 1.01 -29.76
CA ILE A 81 3.59 0.68 -29.25
C ILE A 81 2.59 0.39 -30.38
N SER A 82 2.61 1.20 -31.45
CA SER A 82 1.71 1.00 -32.61
C SER A 82 2.01 -0.30 -33.38
N GLY A 83 3.26 -0.77 -33.32
CA GLY A 83 3.65 -2.08 -33.87
C GLY A 83 3.04 -3.26 -33.10
N CYS A 84 2.54 -3.04 -31.88
CA CYS A 84 1.94 -4.08 -31.04
C CYS A 84 0.42 -4.21 -31.19
N SER A 85 -0.26 -3.23 -31.78
CA SER A 85 -1.74 -3.22 -31.83
C SER A 85 -2.35 -4.09 -32.93
N ASN A 86 -1.54 -4.66 -33.84
CA ASN A 86 -2.04 -5.36 -35.03
C ASN A 86 -1.40 -6.73 -35.32
N SER A 87 -0.57 -7.29 -34.43
CA SER A 87 0.12 -8.56 -34.72
C SER A 87 -0.25 -9.66 -33.72
N VAL A 88 -1.23 -10.50 -34.08
CA VAL A 88 -1.35 -11.88 -33.57
C VAL A 88 -0.24 -12.77 -34.16
N ALA A 89 0.81 -12.18 -34.74
CA ALA A 89 1.93 -12.92 -35.30
C ALA A 89 2.73 -13.52 -34.14
N ALA A 90 2.54 -14.82 -33.93
CA ALA A 90 3.42 -15.63 -33.12
C ALA A 90 4.88 -15.25 -33.46
N LEU A 91 5.64 -14.77 -32.45
CA LEU A 91 7.08 -14.62 -32.60
C LEU A 91 7.62 -15.91 -33.22
N PRO A 92 8.35 -15.84 -34.34
CA PRO A 92 8.80 -17.03 -35.04
C PRO A 92 9.59 -17.93 -34.08
N PRO A 93 9.41 -19.27 -34.14
CA PRO A 93 10.16 -20.19 -33.31
C PRO A 93 11.66 -20.06 -33.61
N GLU A 94 12.46 -20.04 -32.56
CA GLU A 94 13.94 -20.01 -32.56
C GLU A 94 14.59 -19.02 -33.53
N ARG A 95 15.05 -17.88 -33.00
CA ARG A 95 16.16 -17.14 -33.62
C ARG A 95 17.45 -17.57 -32.93
N ILE A 96 18.04 -18.68 -33.35
CA ILE A 96 19.41 -18.99 -32.96
C ILE A 96 20.33 -18.26 -33.93
N ASN A 97 20.86 -17.12 -33.50
CA ASN A 97 21.96 -16.49 -34.21
C ASN A 97 23.27 -16.87 -33.51
N HIS A 98 24.06 -17.72 -34.15
CA HIS A 98 25.37 -18.18 -33.66
C HIS A 98 26.49 -17.12 -33.77
N GLY A 99 26.17 -15.88 -34.14
CA GLY A 99 27.15 -14.80 -34.22
C GLY A 99 27.61 -14.34 -32.84
N ASN A 100 28.94 -14.24 -32.66
CA ASN A 100 29.77 -13.66 -31.57
C ASN A 100 29.06 -12.85 -30.45
N ALA A 101 28.08 -13.42 -29.75
CA ALA A 101 27.54 -12.79 -28.56
C ALA A 101 28.52 -12.98 -27.41
N THR A 102 28.96 -11.87 -26.83
CA THR A 102 29.94 -11.82 -25.75
C THR A 102 29.37 -12.28 -24.41
N HIS A 103 28.04 -12.36 -24.28
CA HIS A 103 27.36 -12.79 -23.06
C HIS A 103 26.04 -13.50 -23.36
N VAL A 104 25.79 -14.64 -22.70
CA VAL A 104 24.56 -15.44 -22.84
C VAL A 104 23.84 -15.47 -21.49
N TRP A 105 22.66 -14.87 -21.46
CA TRP A 105 21.78 -14.87 -20.30
C TRP A 105 21.12 -16.24 -20.13
N ARG A 106 21.03 -16.74 -18.90
CA ARG A 106 20.32 -18.00 -18.64
C ARG A 106 18.81 -17.78 -18.81
N ILE A 107 18.28 -16.74 -18.21
CA ILE A 107 16.86 -16.38 -18.30
C ILE A 107 16.74 -14.90 -18.67
N CYS A 108 15.93 -14.61 -19.66
CA CYS A 108 15.47 -13.27 -19.96
C CYS A 108 13.99 -13.15 -19.66
N VAL A 109 13.58 -12.01 -19.13
CA VAL A 109 12.19 -11.70 -18.82
C VAL A 109 11.82 -10.40 -19.51
N VAL A 110 10.72 -10.39 -20.24
CA VAL A 110 10.18 -9.19 -20.88
C VAL A 110 8.88 -8.81 -20.20
N ILE A 111 8.85 -7.59 -19.66
CA ILE A 111 7.69 -7.03 -18.96
C ILE A 111 7.33 -5.72 -19.65
N VAL A 112 6.04 -5.55 -19.98
CA VAL A 112 5.50 -4.31 -20.54
C VAL A 112 4.37 -3.87 -19.62
N ILE A 113 4.51 -2.71 -18.98
CA ILE A 113 3.48 -2.16 -18.11
C ILE A 113 2.46 -1.37 -18.94
N GLY A 114 2.89 -0.68 -19.99
CA GLY A 114 2.05 0.21 -20.79
C GLY A 114 1.64 1.48 -20.04
N ASP A 115 2.53 2.00 -19.18
CA ASP A 115 2.32 3.25 -18.44
C ASP A 115 3.19 4.37 -19.04
N ASP A 116 2.55 5.19 -19.87
CA ASP A 116 3.18 6.30 -20.58
C ASP A 116 3.25 7.53 -19.66
N VAL A 117 4.23 7.56 -18.77
CA VAL A 117 4.68 8.73 -17.97
C VAL A 117 3.54 9.71 -17.64
N GLY A 118 2.50 9.24 -16.94
CA GLY A 118 1.41 10.08 -16.43
C GLY A 118 0.10 10.07 -17.24
N VAL A 119 -0.02 9.28 -18.29
CA VAL A 119 -1.29 8.98 -18.95
C VAL A 119 -1.63 7.48 -18.79
N PRO A 120 -2.61 7.14 -17.93
CA PRO A 120 -3.09 5.77 -17.81
C PRO A 120 -3.55 5.19 -19.16
N SER A 121 -2.87 4.17 -19.67
CA SER A 121 -3.42 3.32 -20.73
C SER A 121 -4.55 2.45 -20.16
N PHE A 122 -5.65 2.30 -20.90
CA PHE A 122 -6.79 1.47 -20.49
C PHE A 122 -6.41 -0.02 -20.32
N ASN A 123 -5.35 -0.47 -20.99
CA ASN A 123 -4.90 -1.87 -20.97
C ASN A 123 -3.58 -2.05 -20.20
N ARG A 124 -3.19 -1.11 -19.33
CA ARG A 124 -1.93 -1.25 -18.55
C ARG A 124 -1.94 -2.49 -17.66
N LEU A 125 -0.78 -3.13 -17.52
CA LEU A 125 -0.61 -4.31 -16.67
C LEU A 125 -0.52 -3.91 -15.18
N PRO A 126 -1.40 -4.41 -14.29
CA PRO A 126 -1.28 -4.16 -12.86
C PRO A 126 -0.03 -4.81 -12.27
N PHE A 127 0.73 -4.08 -11.44
CA PHE A 127 2.02 -4.57 -10.90
C PHE A 127 1.92 -5.87 -10.09
N TRP A 128 0.81 -6.11 -9.39
CA TRP A 128 0.62 -7.37 -8.63
C TRP A 128 0.59 -8.61 -9.54
N LYS A 129 0.24 -8.46 -10.83
CA LYS A 129 0.28 -9.58 -11.80
C LYS A 129 1.69 -10.07 -12.10
N LEU A 130 2.72 -9.24 -11.89
CA LEU A 130 4.12 -9.60 -12.14
C LEU A 130 4.59 -10.75 -11.24
N ARG A 131 3.96 -10.95 -10.07
CA ARG A 131 4.28 -12.05 -9.16
C ARG A 131 4.30 -13.41 -9.85
N ARG A 132 3.38 -13.65 -10.80
CA ARG A 132 3.32 -14.92 -11.55
C ARG A 132 4.48 -15.10 -12.50
N ILE A 133 4.88 -14.02 -13.16
CA ILE A 133 6.05 -14.03 -14.05
C ILE A 133 7.28 -14.35 -13.20
N PHE A 134 7.45 -13.70 -12.05
CA PHE A 134 8.57 -13.95 -11.15
C PHE A 134 8.55 -15.37 -10.55
N GLN A 135 7.39 -15.91 -10.18
CA GLN A 135 7.25 -17.30 -9.74
C GLN A 135 7.67 -18.29 -10.85
N ARG A 136 7.29 -18.02 -12.11
CA ARG A 136 7.75 -18.85 -13.24
C ARG A 136 9.26 -18.76 -13.41
N VAL A 137 9.85 -17.56 -13.34
CA VAL A 137 11.30 -17.38 -13.41
C VAL A 137 12.01 -18.19 -12.35
N LEU A 138 11.55 -18.16 -11.09
CA LEU A 138 12.10 -18.99 -10.02
C LEU A 138 12.01 -20.49 -10.34
N SER A 139 10.88 -20.95 -10.87
CA SER A 139 10.71 -22.36 -11.26
C SER A 139 11.64 -22.81 -12.39
N VAL A 140 11.95 -21.91 -13.34
CA VAL A 140 12.85 -22.18 -14.48
C VAL A 140 14.32 -22.06 -14.04
N ALA A 141 14.61 -21.22 -13.05
CA ALA A 141 15.94 -21.06 -12.48
C ALA A 141 16.39 -22.26 -11.62
N GLN A 142 15.45 -23.07 -11.13
CA GLN A 142 15.75 -24.33 -10.45
C GLN A 142 16.39 -25.31 -11.45
N VAL A 143 17.56 -25.86 -11.11
CA VAL A 143 18.31 -26.79 -11.98
C VAL A 143 17.74 -28.21 -11.81
N PRO A 144 17.24 -28.86 -12.88
CA PRO A 144 16.80 -30.25 -12.79
C PRO A 144 18.03 -31.16 -12.71
N GLY A 145 18.31 -31.76 -11.55
CA GLY A 145 19.36 -32.78 -11.43
C GLY A 145 20.02 -32.93 -10.06
N GLU A 146 19.92 -31.94 -9.17
CA GLU A 146 20.50 -32.02 -7.83
C GLU A 146 19.40 -32.14 -6.77
N VAL A 147 19.31 -33.31 -6.15
CA VAL A 147 18.40 -33.58 -5.05
C VAL A 147 18.90 -32.81 -3.81
N GLY A 148 18.39 -31.60 -3.62
CA GLY A 148 18.73 -30.74 -2.48
C GLY A 148 18.15 -29.33 -2.60
N LEU A 149 18.14 -28.59 -1.48
CA LEU A 149 17.74 -27.18 -1.39
C LEU A 149 18.77 -26.28 -2.10
N VAL A 150 18.85 -26.35 -3.43
CA VAL A 150 19.74 -25.48 -4.20
C VAL A 150 19.03 -24.14 -4.41
N GLU A 151 19.59 -23.07 -3.84
CA GLU A 151 19.13 -21.71 -4.14
C GLU A 151 19.20 -21.46 -5.66
N PRO A 152 18.16 -20.87 -6.27
CA PRO A 152 18.17 -20.60 -7.71
C PRO A 152 19.35 -19.67 -8.06
N ASP A 153 20.12 -20.02 -9.10
CA ASP A 153 21.21 -19.15 -9.59
C ASP A 153 20.62 -17.99 -10.41
N LEU A 154 20.38 -16.88 -9.72
CA LEU A 154 19.73 -15.69 -10.26
C LEU A 154 20.72 -14.62 -10.76
N ARG A 155 22.03 -14.89 -10.68
CA ARG A 155 23.10 -14.01 -11.21
C ARG A 155 23.06 -13.85 -12.73
N ASN A 156 22.43 -14.80 -13.41
CA ASN A 156 22.31 -14.84 -14.87
C ASN A 156 20.86 -14.65 -15.35
N VAL A 157 20.13 -13.74 -14.70
CA VAL A 157 18.76 -13.35 -15.07
C VAL A 157 18.72 -11.88 -15.48
N LEU A 158 18.18 -11.61 -16.65
CA LEU A 158 17.94 -10.27 -17.17
C LEU A 158 16.44 -9.98 -17.23
N VAL A 159 15.99 -8.91 -16.57
CA VAL A 159 14.63 -8.37 -16.70
C VAL A 159 14.68 -7.11 -17.54
N ARG A 160 13.90 -7.06 -18.63
CA ARG A 160 13.71 -5.83 -19.42
C ARG A 160 12.29 -5.33 -19.30
N THR A 161 12.17 -4.01 -19.24
CA THR A 161 10.89 -3.36 -18.99
C THR A 161 10.80 -1.98 -19.65
N ASP A 162 9.58 -1.57 -19.98
CA ASP A 162 9.26 -0.21 -20.43
C ASP A 162 9.20 0.79 -19.26
N TYR A 163 9.06 0.28 -18.03
CA TYR A 163 8.97 1.07 -16.81
C TYR A 163 9.94 0.57 -15.74
N THR A 164 11.20 1.00 -15.80
CA THR A 164 12.28 0.46 -14.96
C THR A 164 12.13 0.78 -13.48
N SER A 165 11.69 1.98 -13.12
CA SER A 165 11.82 2.48 -11.74
C SER A 165 11.16 1.59 -10.68
N LEU A 166 9.94 1.09 -10.93
CA LEU A 166 9.21 0.22 -10.01
C LEU A 166 9.35 -1.27 -10.35
N VAL A 167 9.31 -1.64 -11.64
CA VAL A 167 9.44 -3.05 -12.06
C VAL A 167 10.77 -3.63 -11.62
N CYS A 168 11.87 -2.90 -11.75
CA CYS A 168 13.18 -3.40 -11.31
C CYS A 168 13.27 -3.58 -9.79
N LYS A 169 12.58 -2.74 -9.00
CA LYS A 169 12.50 -2.91 -7.55
C LYS A 169 11.70 -4.16 -7.18
N LEU A 170 10.55 -4.36 -7.84
CA LEU A 170 9.73 -5.56 -7.67
C LEU A 170 10.48 -6.84 -8.08
N ALA A 171 11.21 -6.79 -9.19
CA ALA A 171 12.04 -7.90 -9.65
C ALA A 171 13.14 -8.23 -8.64
N ARG A 172 13.85 -7.22 -8.10
CA ARG A 172 14.87 -7.44 -7.06
C ARG A 172 14.29 -7.98 -5.75
N ASP A 173 13.10 -7.53 -5.36
CA ASP A 173 12.43 -8.04 -4.17
C ASP A 173 11.97 -9.50 -4.34
N ALA A 174 11.55 -9.88 -5.55
CA ALA A 174 11.03 -11.23 -5.84
C ALA A 174 12.11 -12.24 -6.25
N LEU A 175 13.14 -11.79 -6.96
CA LEU A 175 14.19 -12.62 -7.58
C LEU A 175 15.58 -12.32 -6.98
N GLY A 176 15.68 -11.47 -5.97
CA GLY A 176 16.94 -11.14 -5.30
C GLY A 176 17.78 -10.06 -6.02
N PRO A 177 18.81 -9.54 -5.33
CA PRO A 177 19.57 -8.37 -5.76
C PRO A 177 20.51 -8.64 -6.95
N ALA A 178 20.78 -9.91 -7.27
CA ALA A 178 21.69 -10.31 -8.35
C ALA A 178 21.07 -10.17 -9.75
N VAL A 179 19.74 -10.01 -9.84
CA VAL A 179 19.05 -9.85 -11.12
C VAL A 179 19.42 -8.51 -11.77
N LYS A 180 19.84 -8.56 -13.04
CA LYS A 180 20.03 -7.37 -13.85
C LYS A 180 18.68 -6.90 -14.37
N CYS A 181 18.37 -5.61 -14.24
CA CYS A 181 17.12 -5.05 -14.74
C CYS A 181 17.37 -3.74 -15.48
N GLU A 182 16.89 -3.65 -16.71
CA GLU A 182 17.19 -2.59 -17.67
C GLU A 182 15.95 -2.10 -18.41
N SER A 183 16.03 -0.90 -18.97
CA SER A 183 14.96 -0.38 -19.83
C SER A 183 15.03 -0.98 -21.23
N PHE A 184 13.93 -0.95 -21.98
CA PHE A 184 13.99 -1.22 -23.42
C PHE A 184 14.78 -0.15 -24.18
N LEU A 185 14.93 1.06 -23.65
CA LEU A 185 15.67 2.15 -24.30
C LEU A 185 17.18 1.90 -24.24
N ASP A 186 17.65 1.31 -23.15
CA ASP A 186 19.06 0.90 -22.99
C ASP A 186 19.47 -0.11 -24.08
N LEU A 187 18.49 -0.83 -24.67
CA LEU A 187 18.69 -1.72 -25.81
C LEU A 187 18.81 -0.97 -27.14
N LEU A 188 18.02 0.09 -27.34
CA LEU A 188 18.05 0.87 -28.58
C LEU A 188 19.38 1.62 -28.71
N ASP A 189 19.95 2.02 -27.57
CA ASP A 189 21.23 2.71 -27.51
C ASP A 189 22.44 1.75 -27.54
N SER A 190 22.21 0.45 -27.29
CA SER A 190 23.28 -0.55 -27.37
C SER A 190 23.14 -1.37 -28.66
N GLU A 191 24.17 -1.36 -29.51
CA GLU A 191 24.26 -2.32 -30.64
C GLU A 191 24.39 -3.79 -30.16
N GLN A 192 24.19 -4.05 -28.86
CA GLN A 192 24.34 -5.34 -28.22
C GLN A 192 23.06 -6.17 -28.35
N ARG A 193 23.16 -7.22 -29.17
CA ARG A 193 22.15 -8.28 -29.22
C ARG A 193 22.13 -9.05 -27.91
N VAL A 194 20.93 -9.32 -27.39
CA VAL A 194 20.75 -10.08 -26.15
C VAL A 194 20.49 -11.54 -26.50
N ASN A 195 21.41 -12.42 -26.11
CA ASN A 195 21.21 -13.86 -26.25
C ASN A 195 20.76 -14.46 -24.92
N CYS A 196 19.66 -15.20 -24.95
CA CYS A 196 19.03 -15.83 -23.80
C CYS A 196 18.91 -17.33 -24.03
N LYS A 197 19.14 -18.16 -23.01
CA LYS A 197 18.78 -19.58 -23.11
C LYS A 197 17.27 -19.73 -23.07
N THR A 198 16.61 -19.17 -22.06
CA THR A 198 15.16 -19.22 -21.91
C THR A 198 14.57 -17.81 -21.83
N LEU A 199 13.57 -17.51 -22.66
CA LEU A 199 12.78 -16.29 -22.61
C LEU A 199 11.47 -16.56 -21.87
N VAL A 200 11.26 -15.90 -20.73
CA VAL A 200 9.98 -15.87 -20.01
C VAL A 200 9.20 -14.63 -20.42
N VAL A 201 7.99 -14.83 -20.92
CA VAL A 201 7.13 -13.73 -21.38
C VAL A 201 5.69 -13.95 -20.96
N GLY A 202 5.01 -12.88 -20.59
CA GLY A 202 3.59 -12.95 -20.27
C GLY A 202 2.71 -13.01 -21.51
N HIS A 203 1.55 -13.66 -21.40
CA HIS A 203 0.46 -13.56 -22.36
C HIS A 203 -0.78 -13.03 -21.65
N SER A 204 -1.40 -12.02 -22.25
CA SER A 204 -2.64 -11.42 -21.77
C SER A 204 -3.48 -10.97 -22.97
N THR A 205 -4.79 -11.19 -22.84
CA THR A 205 -5.87 -10.69 -23.68
C THR A 205 -6.50 -9.42 -23.10
N LYS A 206 -6.25 -9.13 -21.82
CA LYS A 206 -6.84 -8.00 -21.08
C LYS A 206 -5.89 -6.80 -20.96
N TYR A 207 -4.59 -7.06 -20.95
CA TYR A 207 -3.55 -6.07 -20.73
C TYR A 207 -2.63 -5.96 -21.94
N VAL A 208 -1.76 -4.95 -21.93
CA VAL A 208 -0.75 -4.70 -22.95
C VAL A 208 0.04 -5.97 -23.24
N GLU A 209 0.26 -6.22 -24.53
CA GLU A 209 0.96 -7.43 -24.96
C GLU A 209 2.42 -7.39 -24.50
N GLN A 210 2.84 -8.42 -23.78
CA GLN A 210 4.21 -8.52 -23.26
C GLN A 210 5.20 -9.04 -24.32
N ALA A 211 4.69 -9.68 -25.38
CA ALA A 211 5.47 -10.39 -26.39
C ALA A 211 5.50 -9.64 -27.74
N CYS A 212 5.46 -8.31 -27.72
CA CYS A 212 5.42 -7.54 -28.96
C CYS A 212 6.75 -7.60 -29.73
N PRO A 213 6.72 -7.74 -31.07
CA PRO A 213 7.93 -7.76 -31.91
C PRO A 213 8.84 -6.54 -31.71
N ALA A 214 8.28 -5.36 -31.40
CA ALA A 214 9.06 -4.14 -31.17
C ALA A 214 10.04 -4.28 -30.00
N TRP A 215 9.63 -4.95 -28.92
CA TRP A 215 10.44 -5.10 -27.70
C TRP A 215 11.33 -6.34 -27.70
N THR A 216 10.98 -7.33 -28.53
CA THR A 216 11.63 -8.64 -28.56
C THR A 216 12.56 -8.82 -29.77
N ARG A 217 12.61 -7.86 -30.70
CA ARG A 217 13.38 -7.96 -31.96
C ARG A 217 14.86 -8.30 -31.74
N GLU A 218 15.47 -7.70 -30.73
CA GLU A 218 16.90 -7.84 -30.41
C GLU A 218 17.18 -8.89 -29.33
N ILE A 219 16.16 -9.68 -28.95
CA ILE A 219 16.27 -10.76 -27.98
C ILE A 219 16.24 -12.09 -28.73
N TYR A 220 17.37 -12.77 -28.76
CA TYR A 220 17.52 -14.11 -29.32
C TYR A 220 17.37 -15.13 -28.20
N TYR A 221 16.60 -16.19 -28.43
CA TYR A 221 16.38 -17.22 -27.41
C TYR A 221 16.32 -18.63 -27.98
N LYS A 222 16.71 -19.61 -27.17
CA LYS A 222 16.60 -21.04 -27.50
C LYS A 222 15.22 -21.59 -27.12
N GLU A 223 14.78 -21.30 -25.89
CA GLU A 223 13.52 -21.80 -25.34
C GLU A 223 12.62 -20.63 -24.95
N ARG A 224 11.30 -20.83 -25.02
CA ARG A 224 10.30 -19.83 -24.64
C ARG A 224 9.32 -20.40 -23.64
N GLU A 225 9.12 -19.64 -22.57
CA GLU A 225 8.20 -19.92 -21.48
C GLU A 225 7.10 -18.85 -21.47
N VAL A 226 5.85 -19.28 -21.68
CA VAL A 226 4.69 -18.37 -21.74
C VAL A 226 3.91 -18.43 -20.43
N VAL A 227 3.76 -17.27 -19.79
CA VAL A 227 2.99 -17.13 -18.54
C VAL A 227 1.64 -16.49 -18.85
N TYR A 228 0.55 -17.25 -18.70
CA TYR A 228 -0.80 -16.72 -18.87
C TYR A 228 -1.19 -15.84 -17.67
N ILE A 229 -1.15 -14.52 -17.86
CA ILE A 229 -1.36 -13.52 -16.80
C ILE A 229 -2.85 -13.43 -16.40
N ASP A 230 -3.73 -13.69 -17.37
CA ASP A 230 -5.17 -13.51 -17.21
C ASP A 230 -5.85 -14.65 -16.47
N THR A 231 -5.23 -15.83 -16.45
CA THR A 231 -5.77 -17.01 -15.78
C THR A 231 -6.16 -16.64 -14.36
N PRO A 232 -7.34 -16.97 -13.84
CA PRO A 232 -7.59 -16.84 -12.40
C PRO A 232 -6.53 -17.67 -11.65
N ASP A 233 -6.00 -17.16 -10.54
CA ASP A 233 -5.23 -18.04 -9.67
C ASP A 233 -6.31 -18.78 -8.89
N SER A 234 -6.32 -20.11 -8.96
CA SER A 234 -7.31 -20.92 -8.26
C SER A 234 -7.23 -20.72 -6.74
N THR A 235 -6.13 -20.19 -6.22
CA THR A 235 -5.98 -19.78 -4.81
C THR A 235 -6.57 -18.39 -4.51
N GLN A 236 -7.10 -17.68 -5.51
CA GLN A 236 -7.50 -16.27 -5.41
C GLN A 236 -8.96 -15.99 -5.82
N GLU A 237 -9.77 -17.00 -6.15
CA GLU A 237 -11.21 -16.80 -6.27
C GLU A 237 -11.87 -16.81 -4.89
N PRO A 238 -12.81 -15.88 -4.60
CA PRO A 238 -13.49 -15.86 -3.32
C PRO A 238 -14.23 -17.20 -3.14
N ILE A 239 -14.02 -17.84 -1.99
CA ILE A 239 -14.72 -19.08 -1.67
C ILE A 239 -16.22 -18.76 -1.63
N THR A 240 -17.03 -19.54 -2.34
CA THR A 240 -18.49 -19.44 -2.21
C THR A 240 -18.88 -20.06 -0.87
N LEU A 241 -19.36 -19.23 0.06
CA LEU A 241 -19.83 -19.68 1.36
C LEU A 241 -21.36 -19.78 1.36
N PRO A 242 -21.94 -20.84 1.96
CA PRO A 242 -23.39 -21.01 2.01
C PRO A 242 -24.07 -19.94 2.86
N GLU A 243 -23.37 -19.40 3.87
CA GLU A 243 -23.87 -18.32 4.71
C GLU A 243 -22.70 -17.53 5.31
N TRP A 244 -22.84 -16.21 5.39
CA TRP A 244 -21.88 -15.35 6.08
C TRP A 244 -21.97 -15.51 7.60
N ARG A 245 -20.81 -15.47 8.24
CA ARG A 245 -20.65 -15.50 9.70
C ARG A 245 -19.98 -14.20 10.14
N PRO A 246 -20.74 -13.17 10.54
CA PRO A 246 -20.18 -11.90 11.00
C PRO A 246 -19.14 -12.13 12.09
N THR A 247 -17.90 -11.75 11.79
CA THR A 247 -16.75 -12.05 12.66
C THR A 247 -15.97 -10.78 12.94
N ILE A 248 -15.81 -10.42 14.22
CA ILE A 248 -14.91 -9.34 14.62
C ILE A 248 -13.50 -9.90 14.70
N VAL A 249 -12.56 -9.25 14.01
CA VAL A 249 -11.17 -9.69 13.92
C VAL A 249 -10.29 -8.64 14.60
N THR A 250 -9.39 -9.08 15.46
CA THR A 250 -8.40 -8.21 16.08
C THR A 250 -7.05 -8.90 16.18
N ALA A 251 -5.99 -8.13 16.39
CA ALA A 251 -4.65 -8.63 16.61
C ALA A 251 -3.92 -7.76 17.65
N PHE A 252 -3.13 -8.40 18.51
CA PHE A 252 -2.28 -7.67 19.45
C PHE A 252 -1.03 -8.46 19.85
N SER A 253 0.03 -7.71 20.13
CA SER A 253 1.28 -8.19 20.72
C SER A 253 1.31 -7.94 22.23
N SER A 254 2.31 -8.50 22.91
CA SER A 254 2.49 -8.41 24.36
C SER A 254 2.44 -6.98 24.90
N ASN A 255 2.94 -5.99 24.16
CA ASN A 255 2.93 -4.57 24.56
C ASN A 255 1.57 -3.87 24.43
N HIS A 256 0.61 -4.45 23.69
CA HIS A 256 -0.77 -3.97 23.59
C HIS A 256 -1.77 -4.93 24.24
N PHE A 257 -1.27 -5.91 25.01
CA PHE A 257 -2.07 -7.01 25.57
C PHE A 257 -3.28 -6.53 26.38
N LYS A 258 -3.08 -5.54 27.27
CA LYS A 258 -4.17 -4.95 28.08
C LYS A 258 -5.28 -4.39 27.20
N TYR A 259 -4.92 -3.66 26.13
CA TYR A 259 -5.88 -3.06 25.23
C TYR A 259 -6.66 -4.11 24.44
N GLY A 260 -5.97 -5.16 23.99
CA GLY A 260 -6.60 -6.31 23.35
C GLY A 260 -7.67 -6.97 24.23
N LEU A 261 -7.37 -7.22 25.51
CA LEU A 261 -8.34 -7.82 26.44
C LEU A 261 -9.55 -6.90 26.68
N LEU A 262 -9.34 -5.60 26.80
CA LEU A 262 -10.43 -4.63 26.96
C LEU A 262 -11.30 -4.54 25.70
N LEU A 263 -10.72 -4.61 24.49
CA LEU A 263 -11.50 -4.71 23.26
C LEU A 263 -12.38 -5.96 23.28
N LEU A 264 -11.80 -7.13 23.58
CA LEU A 264 -12.54 -8.40 23.66
C LEU A 264 -13.71 -8.31 24.64
N ARG A 265 -13.51 -7.71 25.82
CA ARG A 265 -14.57 -7.47 26.79
C ARG A 265 -15.67 -6.54 26.27
N SER A 266 -15.29 -5.46 25.59
CA SER A 266 -16.29 -4.57 24.97
C SER A 266 -17.11 -5.31 23.92
N ILE A 267 -16.47 -6.17 23.11
CA ILE A 267 -17.17 -7.03 22.16
C ILE A 267 -18.13 -7.97 22.89
N GLY A 268 -17.67 -8.68 23.93
CA GLY A 268 -18.49 -9.59 24.72
C GLY A 268 -19.74 -8.91 25.28
N LYS A 269 -19.59 -7.72 25.88
CA LYS A 269 -20.70 -6.92 26.40
C LYS A 269 -21.71 -6.57 25.32
N GLN A 270 -21.26 -5.94 24.23
CA GLN A 270 -22.18 -5.44 23.21
C GLN A 270 -22.80 -6.56 22.37
N ALA A 271 -22.01 -7.56 21.97
CA ALA A 271 -22.47 -8.68 21.15
C ALA A 271 -23.40 -9.63 21.90
N SER A 272 -23.32 -9.69 23.24
CA SER A 272 -24.21 -10.51 24.04
C SER A 272 -25.58 -9.89 24.30
N SER A 273 -25.74 -8.60 23.98
CA SER A 273 -27.01 -7.87 24.11
C SER A 273 -28.11 -8.50 23.24
N PHE A 274 -29.35 -8.40 23.72
CA PHE A 274 -30.52 -8.94 23.02
C PHE A 274 -30.64 -8.43 21.58
N ARG A 275 -30.45 -7.12 21.38
CA ARG A 275 -30.54 -6.47 20.07
C ARG A 275 -29.54 -7.04 19.06
N VAL A 276 -28.30 -7.28 19.49
CA VAL A 276 -27.29 -7.88 18.60
C VAL A 276 -27.61 -9.34 18.35
N LYS A 277 -27.91 -10.14 19.39
CA LYS A 277 -28.24 -11.57 19.25
C LYS A 277 -29.44 -11.86 18.35
N GLN A 278 -30.43 -10.97 18.32
CA GLN A 278 -31.56 -11.10 17.40
C GLN A 278 -31.18 -10.85 15.94
N SER A 279 -30.18 -9.99 15.70
CA SER A 279 -29.82 -9.54 14.35
C SER A 279 -28.64 -10.33 13.77
N TYR A 280 -27.72 -10.74 14.63
CA TYR A 280 -26.42 -11.29 14.26
C TYR A 280 -25.90 -12.30 15.27
N ASN A 281 -25.35 -13.40 14.75
CA ASN A 281 -24.53 -14.32 15.53
C ASN A 281 -23.05 -13.94 15.38
N VAL A 282 -22.62 -12.92 16.12
CA VAL A 282 -21.26 -12.39 16.04
C VAL A 282 -20.27 -13.37 16.66
N SER A 283 -19.18 -13.65 15.95
CA SER A 283 -18.03 -14.38 16.48
C SER A 283 -16.77 -13.52 16.52
N VAL A 284 -15.74 -13.98 17.21
CA VAL A 284 -14.50 -13.22 17.42
C VAL A 284 -13.28 -14.08 17.10
N VAL A 285 -12.34 -13.52 16.34
CA VAL A 285 -11.01 -14.08 16.11
C VAL A 285 -9.96 -13.09 16.61
N ALA A 286 -9.20 -13.50 17.62
CA ALA A 286 -8.10 -12.72 18.19
C ALA A 286 -6.75 -13.32 17.79
N TRP A 287 -5.97 -12.59 17.00
CA TRP A 287 -4.62 -12.99 16.62
C TRP A 287 -3.58 -12.55 17.67
N THR A 288 -2.78 -13.50 18.14
CA THR A 288 -1.59 -13.20 18.96
C THR A 288 -0.39 -13.00 18.04
N MET A 289 0.27 -11.87 18.18
CA MET A 289 1.32 -11.41 17.28
C MET A 289 2.74 -11.79 17.72
N ASP A 290 2.91 -12.25 18.95
CA ASP A 290 4.17 -12.71 19.51
C ASP A 290 3.93 -13.80 20.56
N GLU A 291 5.00 -14.33 21.14
CA GLU A 291 4.90 -15.35 22.18
C GLU A 291 4.50 -14.70 23.52
N PHE A 292 3.24 -14.90 23.91
CA PHE A 292 2.74 -14.40 25.18
C PHE A 292 3.35 -15.16 26.38
N SER A 293 3.65 -14.42 27.45
CA SER A 293 4.07 -15.02 28.73
C SER A 293 3.00 -15.99 29.27
N PRO A 294 3.36 -16.96 30.14
CA PRO A 294 2.37 -17.86 30.76
C PRO A 294 1.21 -17.11 31.43
N LYS A 295 1.49 -15.95 32.05
CA LYS A 295 0.48 -15.08 32.66
C LYS A 295 -0.48 -14.49 31.63
N GLN A 296 0.04 -13.94 30.54
CA GLN A 296 -0.78 -13.41 29.44
C GLN A 296 -1.61 -14.50 28.77
N LYS A 297 -1.04 -15.69 28.51
CA LYS A 297 -1.80 -16.84 27.99
C LYS A 297 -2.96 -17.22 28.90
N LYS A 298 -2.73 -17.26 30.22
CA LYS A 298 -3.78 -17.53 31.23
C LYS A 298 -4.90 -16.48 31.16
N TYR A 299 -4.56 -15.20 31.11
CA TYR A 299 -5.56 -14.13 31.05
C TYR A 299 -6.34 -14.12 29.74
N LEU A 300 -5.68 -14.30 28.60
CA LEU A 300 -6.37 -14.40 27.32
C LEU A 300 -7.32 -15.59 27.30
N SER A 301 -6.86 -16.77 27.71
CA SER A 301 -7.70 -17.97 27.77
C SER A 301 -8.92 -17.77 28.66
N CYS A 302 -8.75 -17.08 29.80
CA CYS A 302 -9.88 -16.75 30.66
C CYS A 302 -10.87 -15.79 29.98
N VAL A 303 -10.40 -14.70 29.36
CA VAL A 303 -11.29 -13.75 28.67
C VAL A 303 -12.03 -14.41 27.50
N ILE A 304 -11.37 -15.28 26.74
CA ILE A 304 -12.03 -16.07 25.68
C ILE A 304 -13.19 -16.90 26.26
N LYS A 305 -12.99 -17.58 27.40
CA LYS A 305 -14.05 -18.33 28.08
C LYS A 305 -15.17 -17.43 28.61
N GLU A 306 -14.85 -16.22 29.10
CA GLU A 306 -15.87 -15.25 29.50
C GLU A 306 -16.77 -14.87 28.30
N LEU A 307 -16.19 -14.63 27.12
CA LEU A 307 -16.96 -14.35 25.90
C LEU A 307 -17.86 -15.54 25.53
N GLU A 308 -17.35 -16.77 25.59
CA GLU A 308 -18.13 -17.98 25.33
C GLU A 308 -19.30 -18.13 26.32
N GLY A 309 -19.08 -17.84 27.60
CA GLY A 309 -20.11 -17.83 28.64
C GLY A 309 -21.21 -16.78 28.39
N LEU A 310 -20.90 -15.69 27.71
CA LEU A 310 -21.86 -14.68 27.25
C LEU A 310 -22.58 -15.09 25.95
N GLY A 311 -22.26 -16.24 25.39
CA GLY A 311 -22.80 -16.74 24.12
C GLY A 311 -22.13 -16.14 22.87
N VAL A 312 -20.94 -15.56 23.01
CA VAL A 312 -20.14 -15.02 21.91
C VAL A 312 -19.02 -16.01 21.58
N LYS A 313 -19.09 -16.65 20.41
CA LYS A 313 -18.04 -17.61 19.99
C LYS A 313 -16.74 -16.86 19.77
N ALA A 314 -15.67 -17.25 20.46
CA ALA A 314 -14.38 -16.59 20.39
C ALA A 314 -13.22 -17.58 20.26
N GLU A 315 -12.22 -17.23 19.47
CA GLU A 315 -11.00 -18.03 19.32
C GLU A 315 -9.75 -17.15 19.33
N ALA A 316 -8.67 -17.70 19.87
CA ALA A 316 -7.35 -17.09 19.84
C ALA A 316 -6.43 -17.88 18.90
N ARG A 317 -5.78 -17.20 17.94
CA ARG A 317 -4.91 -17.82 16.94
C ARG A 317 -3.52 -17.20 16.98
N LYS A 318 -2.46 -18.01 16.87
CA LYS A 318 -1.09 -17.49 16.73
C LYS A 318 -0.79 -17.20 15.26
N PHE A 319 -0.29 -16.00 14.97
CA PHE A 319 0.10 -15.67 13.61
C PHE A 319 1.50 -16.24 13.27
N PRO A 320 1.63 -17.02 12.18
CA PRO A 320 2.87 -17.71 11.85
C PRO A 320 3.84 -16.80 11.06
N PHE A 321 4.46 -15.83 11.73
CA PHE A 321 5.42 -14.88 11.12
C PHE A 321 6.59 -15.56 10.38
N GLU A 322 6.94 -16.79 10.75
CA GLU A 322 7.97 -17.60 10.10
C GLU A 322 7.65 -17.97 8.65
N LYS A 323 6.37 -18.00 8.27
CA LYS A 323 5.93 -18.31 6.90
C LYS A 323 6.02 -17.12 5.94
N TYR A 324 6.33 -15.94 6.46
CA TYR A 324 6.32 -14.69 5.71
C TYR A 324 7.71 -14.06 5.66
N PRO A 325 7.97 -13.18 4.67
CA PRO A 325 9.24 -12.48 4.55
C PRO A 325 9.66 -11.78 5.84
N VAL A 326 10.96 -11.77 6.12
CA VAL A 326 11.52 -11.22 7.35
C VAL A 326 11.13 -9.76 7.57
N TRP A 327 10.95 -8.98 6.50
CA TRP A 327 10.53 -7.58 6.56
C TRP A 327 9.10 -7.37 7.10
N MET A 328 8.24 -8.39 7.07
CA MET A 328 6.89 -8.33 7.67
C MET A 328 6.88 -8.59 9.18
N ARG A 329 8.02 -9.02 9.75
CA ARG A 329 8.09 -9.40 11.16
C ARG A 329 8.11 -8.18 12.08
N LEU A 330 7.59 -8.37 13.28
CA LEU A 330 7.60 -7.38 14.36
C LEU A 330 8.98 -7.37 15.03
N ASN A 331 10.03 -6.98 14.29
CA ASN A 331 11.39 -7.09 14.78
C ASN A 331 11.99 -5.73 15.14
N LYS A 332 12.25 -5.51 16.42
CA LYS A 332 12.97 -4.34 16.93
C LYS A 332 14.43 -4.28 16.48
N ASP A 333 15.03 -5.38 16.03
CA ASP A 333 16.44 -5.43 15.65
C ASP A 333 16.68 -5.12 14.16
N LEU A 334 15.60 -4.98 13.35
CA LEU A 334 15.67 -4.59 11.92
C LEU A 334 15.68 -3.07 11.70
N ILE A 335 16.02 -2.28 12.74
CA ILE A 335 16.10 -0.80 12.72
C ILE A 335 16.96 -0.27 11.57
N ALA A 336 17.90 -1.06 11.05
CA ALA A 336 18.81 -0.62 9.99
C ALA A 336 18.16 -0.35 8.62
N ILE A 337 16.92 -0.81 8.36
CA ILE A 337 16.35 -0.73 7.00
C ILE A 337 15.18 0.27 6.92
N HIS A 338 14.30 0.33 7.92
CA HIS A 338 13.22 1.32 8.02
C HIS A 338 12.87 1.56 9.49
N ASP A 339 12.45 2.78 9.81
CA ASP A 339 12.26 3.32 11.16
C ASP A 339 11.22 2.51 11.98
N GLY A 340 11.67 1.44 12.64
CA GLY A 340 10.97 0.73 13.71
C GLY A 340 10.05 -0.44 13.32
N GLY A 341 10.63 -1.64 13.16
CA GLY A 341 10.19 -2.95 13.66
C GLY A 341 8.70 -3.34 13.82
N LYS A 342 7.77 -2.75 13.06
CA LYS A 342 6.31 -3.00 13.15
C LYS A 342 5.78 -3.86 11.99
N GLY A 343 6.68 -4.40 11.16
CA GLY A 343 6.31 -5.18 9.98
C GLY A 343 5.48 -4.40 8.97
N GLU A 344 5.60 -3.07 8.96
CA GLU A 344 4.86 -2.14 8.08
C GLU A 344 3.34 -2.32 8.13
N TYR A 345 2.80 -2.89 9.21
CA TYR A 345 1.39 -3.28 9.33
C TYR A 345 0.88 -4.22 8.22
N ALA A 346 1.78 -4.82 7.43
CA ALA A 346 1.46 -5.69 6.30
C ALA A 346 0.64 -6.93 6.72
N TRP A 347 0.90 -7.44 7.92
CA TRP A 347 0.24 -8.62 8.49
C TRP A 347 -1.28 -8.45 8.70
N LYS A 348 -1.80 -7.21 8.75
CA LYS A 348 -3.22 -6.95 8.98
C LYS A 348 -4.11 -7.53 7.90
N ALA A 349 -3.82 -7.20 6.64
CA ALA A 349 -4.60 -7.70 5.50
C ALA A 349 -4.48 -9.22 5.35
N LEU A 350 -3.32 -9.80 5.68
CA LEU A 350 -3.12 -11.25 5.70
C LEU A 350 -4.02 -11.96 6.72
N MET A 351 -4.04 -11.48 7.97
CA MET A 351 -4.91 -12.03 9.02
C MET A 351 -6.39 -11.85 8.68
N ALA A 352 -6.75 -10.69 8.15
CA ALA A 352 -8.09 -10.38 7.70
C ALA A 352 -8.51 -11.29 6.53
N ASP A 353 -7.62 -11.58 5.58
CA ASP A 353 -7.89 -12.40 4.39
C ASP A 353 -8.26 -13.83 4.79
N ILE A 354 -7.46 -14.43 5.68
CA ILE A 354 -7.72 -15.78 6.21
C ILE A 354 -9.13 -15.86 6.80
N VAL A 355 -9.50 -14.91 7.68
CA VAL A 355 -10.80 -14.94 8.33
C VAL A 355 -11.93 -14.59 7.35
N LEU A 356 -11.71 -13.65 6.44
CA LEU A 356 -12.71 -13.28 5.44
C LEU A 356 -13.04 -14.45 4.50
N GLN A 357 -12.05 -15.22 4.08
CA GLN A 357 -12.25 -16.43 3.25
C GLN A 357 -12.96 -17.54 4.03
N GLU A 358 -12.70 -17.68 5.33
CA GLU A 358 -13.37 -18.68 6.18
C GLU A 358 -14.82 -18.29 6.55
N ARG A 359 -15.10 -17.00 6.69
CA ARG A 359 -16.31 -16.48 7.37
C ARG A 359 -17.21 -15.65 6.48
N GLY A 360 -16.71 -15.11 5.37
CA GLY A 360 -17.48 -14.34 4.40
C GLY A 360 -17.76 -12.89 4.80
N PHE A 361 -17.57 -12.56 6.08
CA PHE A 361 -17.84 -11.25 6.66
C PHE A 361 -16.88 -11.01 7.82
N ILE A 362 -16.14 -9.89 7.77
CA ILE A 362 -15.31 -9.44 8.88
C ILE A 362 -15.58 -7.98 9.26
N LEU A 363 -15.36 -7.67 10.54
CA LEU A 363 -15.13 -6.32 11.06
C LEU A 363 -13.78 -6.32 11.79
N TRP A 364 -12.75 -5.77 11.15
CA TRP A 364 -11.45 -5.56 11.76
C TRP A 364 -11.50 -4.41 12.76
N LEU A 365 -10.97 -4.65 13.97
CA LEU A 365 -10.76 -3.63 14.99
C LEU A 365 -9.34 -3.77 15.57
N ASP A 366 -8.54 -2.71 15.50
CA ASP A 366 -7.24 -2.64 16.20
C ASP A 366 -7.45 -2.77 17.72
N ALA A 367 -6.47 -3.30 18.43
CA ALA A 367 -6.57 -3.58 19.88
C ALA A 367 -6.95 -2.36 20.74
N GLY A 368 -6.62 -1.15 20.27
CA GLY A 368 -6.98 0.11 20.92
C GLY A 368 -8.43 0.55 20.72
N CYS A 369 -9.24 -0.17 19.95
CA CYS A 369 -10.65 0.18 19.68
C CYS A 369 -11.60 -0.31 20.78
N ARG A 370 -12.77 0.30 20.92
CA ARG A 370 -13.86 -0.16 21.79
C ARG A 370 -15.20 -0.03 21.08
N ILE A 371 -16.17 -0.83 21.50
CA ILE A 371 -17.56 -0.70 21.09
C ILE A 371 -18.35 -0.20 22.30
N LEU A 372 -18.88 1.02 22.21
CA LEU A 372 -19.54 1.65 23.34
C LEU A 372 -20.98 1.17 23.53
N THR A 373 -21.70 0.90 22.43
CA THR A 373 -23.13 0.58 22.47
C THR A 373 -23.49 -0.59 21.56
N PRO A 374 -24.57 -1.36 21.85
CA PRO A 374 -25.05 -2.39 20.94
C PRO A 374 -25.52 -1.84 19.60
N VAL A 375 -26.07 -0.62 19.62
CA VAL A 375 -26.59 0.09 18.45
C VAL A 375 -25.47 0.33 17.45
N SER A 376 -24.34 0.86 17.92
CA SER A 376 -23.17 1.14 17.09
C SER A 376 -22.63 -0.10 16.37
N LEU A 377 -22.68 -1.25 17.04
CA LEU A 377 -22.27 -2.52 16.45
C LEU A 377 -23.25 -2.97 15.36
N VAL A 378 -24.56 -2.95 15.64
CA VAL A 378 -25.58 -3.33 14.64
C VAL A 378 -25.51 -2.43 13.41
N GLU A 379 -25.46 -1.11 13.58
CA GLU A 379 -25.38 -0.16 12.46
C GLU A 379 -24.13 -0.39 11.59
N SER A 380 -22.99 -0.63 12.23
CA SER A 380 -21.74 -0.94 11.54
C SER A 380 -21.83 -2.26 10.76
N LEU A 381 -22.44 -3.30 11.34
CA LEU A 381 -22.61 -4.59 10.69
C LEU A 381 -23.64 -4.52 9.54
N ASP A 382 -24.74 -3.78 9.71
CA ASP A 382 -25.76 -3.56 8.68
C ASP A 382 -25.15 -2.86 7.47
N TRP A 383 -24.35 -1.82 7.70
CA TRP A 383 -23.67 -1.10 6.63
C TRP A 383 -22.73 -2.00 5.83
N VAL A 384 -21.86 -2.73 6.53
CA VAL A 384 -20.90 -3.65 5.89
C VAL A 384 -21.64 -4.75 5.12
N LYS A 385 -22.73 -5.30 5.69
CA LYS A 385 -23.58 -6.28 5.01
C LYS A 385 -24.16 -5.73 3.71
N GLN A 386 -24.64 -4.49 3.72
CA GLN A 386 -25.33 -3.88 2.59
C GLN A 386 -24.38 -3.41 1.49
N LYS A 387 -23.22 -2.85 1.87
CA LYS A 387 -22.28 -2.20 0.93
C LYS A 387 -21.09 -3.07 0.57
N GLY A 388 -20.91 -4.18 1.27
CA GLY A 388 -19.74 -5.05 1.18
C GLY A 388 -18.48 -4.46 1.81
N PHE A 389 -18.43 -3.15 2.05
CA PHE A 389 -17.34 -2.45 2.72
C PHE A 389 -17.87 -1.36 3.65
N GLY A 390 -17.26 -1.24 4.82
CA GLY A 390 -17.49 -0.16 5.77
C GLY A 390 -16.18 0.33 6.35
N GLY A 391 -16.07 1.64 6.59
CA GLY A 391 -14.91 2.24 7.21
C GLY A 391 -15.22 3.58 7.84
N HIS A 392 -14.17 4.29 8.23
CA HIS A 392 -14.25 5.67 8.67
C HIS A 392 -13.14 6.50 8.03
N LYS A 393 -13.24 7.83 8.02
CA LYS A 393 -12.17 8.72 7.52
C LYS A 393 -11.24 9.14 8.65
N SER A 394 -9.94 8.96 8.49
CA SER A 394 -8.96 9.48 9.45
C SER A 394 -8.74 10.98 9.27
N GLU A 395 -7.94 11.55 10.16
CA GLU A 395 -7.37 12.88 9.95
C GLU A 395 -6.29 12.85 8.85
N GLY A 396 -6.10 14.01 8.22
CA GLY A 396 -5.17 14.20 7.10
C GLY A 396 -5.64 13.67 5.76
N ILE A 397 -4.88 13.99 4.73
CA ILE A 397 -5.21 13.72 3.31
C ILE A 397 -4.19 12.79 2.64
N VAL A 398 -4.56 12.22 1.50
CA VAL A 398 -3.70 11.30 0.74
C VAL A 398 -2.31 11.89 0.49
N GLU A 399 -2.22 13.18 0.10
CA GLU A 399 -0.95 13.90 -0.12
C GLU A 399 0.00 13.90 1.09
N GLN A 400 -0.53 13.87 2.31
CA GLN A 400 0.28 13.89 3.53
C GLN A 400 0.78 12.51 3.93
N TRP A 401 -0.03 11.48 3.69
CA TRP A 401 0.14 10.15 4.30
C TRP A 401 0.35 9.02 3.29
N THR A 402 0.46 9.32 2.00
CA THR A 402 0.65 8.33 0.93
C THR A 402 1.93 8.64 0.15
N HIS A 403 2.91 7.76 0.27
CA HIS A 403 4.15 7.86 -0.49
C HIS A 403 3.88 7.68 -1.99
N ILE A 404 4.57 8.45 -2.83
CA ILE A 404 4.41 8.43 -4.30
C ILE A 404 4.65 7.05 -4.91
N GLY A 405 5.50 6.23 -4.30
CA GLY A 405 5.75 4.85 -4.73
C GLY A 405 4.49 3.98 -4.69
N GLN A 406 3.64 4.14 -3.67
CA GLN A 406 2.39 3.39 -3.56
C GLN A 406 1.34 3.89 -4.57
N LEU A 407 1.29 5.20 -4.82
CA LEU A 407 0.46 5.78 -5.87
C LEU A 407 0.85 5.26 -7.27
N LYS A 408 2.15 5.17 -7.54
CA LYS A 408 2.68 4.55 -8.77
C LYS A 408 2.32 3.07 -8.87
N TYR A 409 2.41 2.33 -7.77
CA TYR A 409 2.03 0.91 -7.73
C TYR A 409 0.55 0.69 -8.06
N PHE A 410 -0.35 1.50 -7.50
CA PHE A 410 -1.77 1.45 -7.87
C PHE A 410 -2.07 2.15 -9.20
N GLN A 411 -1.06 2.78 -9.79
CA GLN A 411 -1.17 3.61 -11.00
C GLN A 411 -2.33 4.61 -10.86
N ALA A 412 -2.50 5.18 -9.67
CA ALA A 412 -3.63 6.03 -9.33
C ALA A 412 -3.46 7.45 -9.88
N ASP A 413 -4.55 8.09 -10.30
CA ASP A 413 -4.51 9.50 -10.70
C ASP A 413 -4.36 10.38 -9.46
N TYR A 414 -3.11 10.75 -9.16
CA TYR A 414 -2.76 11.59 -8.03
C TYR A 414 -3.53 12.91 -8.02
N ARG A 415 -3.81 13.51 -9.18
CA ARG A 415 -4.50 14.81 -9.26
C ARG A 415 -5.91 14.71 -8.69
N TYR A 416 -6.56 13.57 -8.88
CA TYR A 416 -7.91 13.30 -8.40
C TYR A 416 -7.94 12.99 -6.89
N ILE A 417 -6.98 12.21 -6.40
CA ILE A 417 -7.06 11.67 -5.03
C ILE A 417 -6.27 12.43 -3.97
N LYS A 418 -5.30 13.28 -4.33
CA LYS A 418 -4.36 13.90 -3.37
C LYS A 418 -5.01 14.67 -2.22
N ARG A 419 -6.14 15.34 -2.48
CA ARG A 419 -6.88 16.16 -1.48
C ARG A 419 -7.91 15.37 -0.69
N GLN A 420 -8.08 14.09 -0.99
CA GLN A 420 -9.07 13.27 -0.34
C GLN A 420 -8.60 12.87 1.06
N ARG A 421 -9.53 12.78 2.02
CA ARG A 421 -9.21 12.31 3.38
C ARG A 421 -8.82 10.84 3.35
N ASN A 422 -7.84 10.46 4.15
CA ASN A 422 -7.50 9.05 4.28
C ASN A 422 -8.61 8.28 4.98
N CYS A 423 -8.65 6.98 4.72
CA CYS A 423 -9.39 6.02 5.51
C CYS A 423 -8.74 5.84 6.88
N ASP A 424 -9.53 5.38 7.83
CA ASP A 424 -9.08 4.90 9.13
C ASP A 424 -8.93 3.37 9.07
N ALA A 425 -7.68 2.90 9.08
CA ALA A 425 -7.39 1.47 9.03
C ALA A 425 -7.45 0.79 10.40
N SER A 426 -7.84 1.50 11.47
CA SER A 426 -8.04 0.88 12.78
C SER A 426 -9.38 0.17 12.90
N ARG A 427 -10.36 0.54 12.06
CA ARG A 427 -11.72 0.00 12.06
C ARG A 427 -12.26 -0.09 10.65
N MET A 428 -12.47 -1.33 10.16
CA MET A 428 -12.87 -1.60 8.77
C MET A 428 -13.70 -2.86 8.70
N GLY A 429 -14.73 -2.89 7.87
CA GLY A 429 -15.51 -4.10 7.62
C GLY A 429 -15.53 -4.47 6.15
N PHE A 430 -15.52 -5.77 5.88
CA PHE A 430 -15.53 -6.32 4.53
C PHE A 430 -16.43 -7.56 4.48
N THR A 431 -17.12 -7.72 3.35
CA THR A 431 -17.71 -8.99 2.92
C THR A 431 -17.04 -9.47 1.65
N LEU A 432 -17.28 -10.73 1.28
CA LEU A 432 -16.76 -11.30 0.03
C LEU A 432 -17.21 -10.53 -1.23
N ASP A 433 -18.31 -9.77 -1.16
CA ASP A 433 -18.80 -8.94 -2.27
C ASP A 433 -17.81 -7.83 -2.65
N SER A 434 -17.07 -7.31 -1.67
CA SER A 434 -16.03 -6.30 -1.88
C SER A 434 -14.66 -6.91 -2.21
N TYR A 435 -14.54 -8.25 -2.18
CA TYR A 435 -13.25 -8.93 -2.17
C TYR A 435 -12.42 -8.59 -3.39
N THR A 436 -12.95 -8.88 -4.58
CA THR A 436 -12.22 -8.69 -5.85
C THR A 436 -11.93 -7.21 -6.13
N LYS A 437 -12.83 -6.31 -5.74
CA LYS A 437 -12.72 -4.87 -6.06
C LYS A 437 -11.78 -4.12 -5.13
N LEU A 438 -11.80 -4.41 -3.83
CA LEU A 438 -11.12 -3.62 -2.81
C LEU A 438 -10.19 -4.45 -1.93
N PHE A 439 -10.71 -5.50 -1.29
CA PHE A 439 -9.95 -6.22 -0.27
C PHE A 439 -8.73 -6.95 -0.86
N ARG A 440 -8.90 -7.62 -2.01
CA ARG A 440 -7.83 -8.36 -2.65
C ARG A 440 -6.70 -7.43 -3.14
N PRO A 441 -6.96 -6.32 -3.85
CA PRO A 441 -5.92 -5.34 -4.14
C PRO A 441 -5.18 -4.82 -2.89
N TRP A 442 -5.90 -4.66 -1.77
CA TRP A 442 -5.30 -4.28 -0.50
C TRP A 442 -4.38 -5.37 0.06
N TYR A 443 -4.84 -6.62 0.06
CA TYR A 443 -4.03 -7.80 0.42
C TYR A 443 -2.78 -7.94 -0.46
N GLU A 444 -2.90 -7.84 -1.78
CA GLU A 444 -1.78 -7.95 -2.73
C GLU A 444 -0.75 -6.84 -2.49
N CYS A 445 -1.21 -5.64 -2.15
CA CYS A 445 -0.32 -4.56 -1.73
C CYS A 445 0.42 -4.92 -0.43
N SER A 446 -0.30 -5.41 0.58
CA SER A 446 0.29 -5.79 1.88
C SER A 446 1.38 -6.85 1.75
N ILE A 447 1.26 -7.78 0.79
CA ILE A 447 2.30 -8.78 0.56
C ILE A 447 3.42 -8.35 -0.41
N THR A 448 3.33 -7.12 -0.93
CA THR A 448 4.30 -6.55 -1.86
C THR A 448 5.01 -5.38 -1.22
N ARG A 449 6.29 -5.56 -0.85
CA ARG A 449 7.09 -4.55 -0.13
C ARG A 449 7.04 -3.18 -0.80
N GLN A 450 7.29 -3.12 -2.11
CA GLN A 450 7.26 -1.86 -2.87
C GLN A 450 5.88 -1.19 -2.95
N CYS A 451 4.81 -1.87 -2.56
CA CYS A 451 3.48 -1.27 -2.40
C CYS A 451 3.23 -0.81 -0.97
N ILE A 452 3.35 -1.71 0.01
CA ILE A 452 2.97 -1.42 1.40
C ILE A 452 3.96 -0.49 2.12
N ALA A 453 5.24 -0.59 1.77
CA ALA A 453 6.31 0.25 2.30
C ALA A 453 7.32 0.51 1.18
N PRO A 454 6.96 1.37 0.20
CA PRO A 454 7.86 1.70 -0.89
C PRO A 454 9.20 2.24 -0.35
N GLU A 455 10.28 2.00 -1.08
CA GLU A 455 11.58 2.54 -0.70
C GLU A 455 11.55 4.07 -0.55
N GLY A 456 12.09 4.58 0.56
CA GLY A 456 12.02 6.01 0.95
C GLY A 456 10.75 6.40 1.72
N SER A 457 9.84 5.46 1.97
CA SER A 457 8.69 5.69 2.85
C SER A 457 9.04 5.48 4.32
N ASP A 458 8.40 6.28 5.18
CA ASP A 458 8.49 6.21 6.63
C ASP A 458 7.20 6.74 7.27
N ARG A 459 7.16 6.85 8.60
CA ARG A 459 5.96 7.33 9.33
C ARG A 459 5.73 8.84 9.21
N TYR A 460 6.66 9.61 8.66
CA TYR A 460 6.51 11.05 8.39
C TYR A 460 5.79 11.30 7.07
N ASN A 461 5.97 10.43 6.06
CA ASN A 461 5.38 10.60 4.73
C ASN A 461 4.44 9.45 4.30
N HIS A 462 4.28 8.42 5.13
CA HIS A 462 3.51 7.23 4.76
C HIS A 462 2.80 6.56 5.95
N ARG A 463 1.54 6.18 5.72
CA ARG A 463 0.73 5.37 6.63
C ARG A 463 0.38 4.02 6.01
N GLN A 464 1.39 3.29 5.52
CA GLN A 464 1.35 1.89 5.09
C GLN A 464 -0.03 1.34 4.63
N ASP A 465 -0.68 0.51 5.47
CA ASP A 465 -1.96 -0.16 5.20
C ASP A 465 -3.13 0.81 5.04
N GLN A 466 -3.13 1.89 5.84
CA GLN A 466 -4.08 2.98 5.75
C GLN A 466 -4.00 3.73 4.43
N ALA A 467 -2.79 4.02 3.97
CA ALA A 467 -2.55 4.69 2.70
C ALA A 467 -3.01 3.81 1.53
N ALA A 468 -2.71 2.52 1.58
CA ALA A 468 -3.14 1.57 0.54
C ALA A 468 -4.66 1.51 0.43
N LEU A 469 -5.34 1.36 1.55
CA LEU A 469 -6.80 1.35 1.60
C LEU A 469 -7.39 2.68 1.11
N SER A 470 -6.78 3.81 1.49
CA SER A 470 -7.24 5.13 1.06
C SER A 470 -7.23 5.25 -0.45
N VAL A 471 -6.09 4.94 -1.10
CA VAL A 471 -5.98 4.98 -2.55
C VAL A 471 -7.02 4.07 -3.20
N LEU A 472 -7.13 2.82 -2.75
CA LEU A 472 -8.07 1.86 -3.30
C LEU A 472 -9.54 2.24 -3.10
N SER A 473 -9.90 2.84 -1.96
CA SER A 473 -11.27 3.29 -1.70
C SER A 473 -11.73 4.32 -2.74
N TYR A 474 -10.85 5.26 -3.12
CA TYR A 474 -11.17 6.29 -4.10
C TYR A 474 -11.14 5.79 -5.55
N THR A 475 -10.25 4.86 -5.88
CA THR A 475 -10.17 4.31 -7.24
C THR A 475 -11.29 3.31 -7.54
N THR A 476 -11.86 2.68 -6.50
CA THR A 476 -12.95 1.68 -6.65
C THR A 476 -14.35 2.26 -6.42
N GLY A 477 -14.44 3.45 -5.81
CA GLY A 477 -15.71 4.06 -5.40
C GLY A 477 -16.30 3.49 -4.10
N LEU A 478 -15.59 2.56 -3.43
CA LEU A 478 -15.96 2.03 -2.14
C LEU A 478 -15.35 2.89 -1.03
N TYR A 479 -16.02 4.01 -0.73
CA TYR A 479 -15.51 5.01 0.21
C TYR A 479 -15.57 4.57 1.68
N CYS A 480 -14.62 5.07 2.48
CA CYS A 480 -14.53 4.77 3.91
C CYS A 480 -15.57 5.54 4.72
N MET A 481 -16.75 4.92 4.86
CA MET A 481 -17.90 5.43 5.61
C MET A 481 -18.73 4.28 6.19
N GLY A 482 -19.67 4.62 7.07
CA GLY A 482 -20.69 3.69 7.55
C GLY A 482 -20.39 2.98 8.86
N LEU A 483 -19.16 3.04 9.38
CA LEU A 483 -18.90 2.62 10.76
C LEU A 483 -19.29 3.72 11.74
N SER A 484 -19.99 3.33 12.82
CA SER A 484 -20.48 4.22 13.85
C SER A 484 -19.33 4.88 14.64
N ASP A 485 -19.51 6.14 15.05
CA ASP A 485 -18.52 6.88 15.84
C ASP A 485 -18.32 6.30 17.25
N ASP A 486 -19.32 5.59 17.76
CA ASP A 486 -19.30 4.84 19.02
C ASP A 486 -18.45 3.55 18.94
N VAL A 487 -17.94 3.20 17.76
CA VAL A 487 -16.84 2.23 17.62
C VAL A 487 -15.52 3.01 17.72
N ILE A 488 -15.21 3.49 18.92
CA ILE A 488 -14.09 4.40 19.16
C ILE A 488 -12.73 3.73 18.90
N ARG A 489 -11.74 4.55 18.57
CA ARG A 489 -10.36 4.15 18.25
C ARG A 489 -9.36 4.72 19.25
N HIS A 490 -8.16 4.14 19.27
CA HIS A 490 -6.98 4.65 19.97
C HIS A 490 -7.15 4.98 21.46
N THR A 491 -7.95 4.21 22.20
CA THR A 491 -8.00 4.31 23.67
C THR A 491 -6.64 4.01 24.33
N ASP A 492 -5.68 3.48 23.58
CA ASP A 492 -4.29 3.29 23.97
C ASP A 492 -3.44 4.57 23.94
N ASN A 493 -3.91 5.63 23.28
CA ASN A 493 -3.25 6.93 23.23
C ASN A 493 -3.75 7.91 24.31
N TYR A 494 -4.95 7.67 24.87
CA TYR A 494 -5.59 8.57 25.83
C TYR A 494 -5.75 7.91 27.18
N GLY A 495 -5.02 8.40 28.19
CA GLY A 495 -4.94 7.79 29.52
C GLY A 495 -6.25 7.76 30.35
N PHE A 496 -7.36 8.27 29.83
CA PHE A 496 -8.55 8.59 30.64
C PHE A 496 -9.85 7.88 30.23
N ASP A 497 -9.92 7.19 29.09
CA ASP A 497 -11.17 6.57 28.60
C ASP A 497 -11.08 5.04 28.46
N PHE A 498 -10.35 4.41 29.40
CA PHE A 498 -10.01 2.99 29.37
C PHE A 498 -11.22 2.03 29.44
N TYR A 499 -12.33 2.49 30.02
CA TYR A 499 -13.43 1.63 30.46
C TYR A 499 -14.75 1.85 29.70
N GLY A 500 -14.76 2.74 28.70
CA GLY A 500 -15.91 2.90 27.82
C GLY A 500 -16.32 1.56 27.21
N GLY A 501 -17.55 1.11 27.52
CA GLY A 501 -18.13 -0.09 26.94
C GLY A 501 -17.56 -1.43 27.44
N VAL A 502 -16.83 -1.50 28.55
CA VAL A 502 -16.37 -2.78 29.15
C VAL A 502 -17.04 -3.05 30.49
N ASP A 503 -17.33 -4.33 30.79
CA ASP A 503 -17.78 -4.78 32.12
C ASP A 503 -16.61 -5.34 32.92
N PRO A 504 -16.62 -5.28 34.28
CA PRO A 504 -15.62 -5.90 35.13
C PRO A 504 -15.35 -7.37 34.75
N THR A 505 -14.09 -7.79 34.81
CA THR A 505 -13.69 -9.17 34.50
C THR A 505 -13.35 -9.95 35.76
N THR A 506 -13.63 -11.25 35.74
CA THR A 506 -13.21 -12.19 36.79
C THR A 506 -11.80 -12.72 36.55
N CYS A 507 -11.24 -12.50 35.36
CA CYS A 507 -9.99 -13.11 34.91
C CYS A 507 -8.73 -12.50 35.53
N TYR A 508 -8.75 -11.20 35.79
CA TYR A 508 -7.64 -10.46 36.37
C TYR A 508 -8.16 -9.18 37.02
N LYS A 509 -7.49 -8.72 38.07
CA LYS A 509 -7.75 -7.38 38.61
C LYS A 509 -7.27 -6.38 37.58
N ASP A 510 -8.17 -5.52 37.08
CA ASP A 510 -7.80 -4.56 36.06
C ASP A 510 -6.66 -3.68 36.61
N PRO A 511 -5.61 -3.38 35.82
CA PRO A 511 -4.45 -2.62 36.31
C PRO A 511 -4.75 -1.20 36.81
N VAL A 512 -6.01 -0.74 36.73
CA VAL A 512 -6.46 0.58 37.18
C VAL A 512 -7.38 0.47 38.42
N ASP A 513 -7.58 -0.72 38.99
CA ASP A 513 -8.24 -0.92 40.29
C ASP A 513 -7.25 -0.82 41.48
N VAL A 514 -6.16 -0.06 41.33
CA VAL A 514 -5.21 0.26 42.42
C VAL A 514 -5.07 1.76 42.53
#